data_AF-A0A6I4Z0C1-F1
#
_entry.id   AF-A0A6I4Z0C1-F1
#
_cell.length_a   1.000
_cell.length_b   1.000
_cell.length_c   1.000
_cell.angle_alpha   90.00
_cell.angle_beta   90.00
_cell.angle_gamma   90.00
#
_symmetry.space_group_name_H-M   'P 1'
#
loop_
_entity.id
_entity.type
_entity.pdbx_description
1 polymer ?
#
loop_
_entity_poly.entity_id
_entity_poly.type
_entity_poly.pdbx_seq_one_letter_code
_entity_poly.pdbx_strand_id
1 'polypeptide(L)'
;MTSPSPSETLSSVVGEEISHFSALADKWWNPKGPMAPLHAMNPIRTSWVKDHLPDALFQQSEPPRLLDIGCGAGLASERFAQLGFNTLGVDASAEAIAAATAHVKTVPLPVYAAPLHYQEGHAELLVEQHKRFDVVCALEIIEHVRDPAVFLQLLADLTEPGGFVAVSTLNRTIRSYLMAKLGAEYLLRLLPIGTHDWKKFISPVELDRMAKQAGLTLCHLNGMSFIPPRWHISRDTSVNYIALFKKA
;
A
#
# COMPACT_ATOMS: atom_id res chain seq x y z
N MET A 1 -3.53 10.44 30.10
CA MET A 1 -2.67 9.40 29.50
C MET A 1 -3.47 8.11 29.52
N THR A 2 -4.21 7.85 28.45
CA THR A 2 -4.95 6.61 28.27
C THR A 2 -3.97 5.54 27.81
N SER A 3 -3.89 4.44 28.55
CA SER A 3 -3.09 3.28 28.14
C SER A 3 -3.60 2.76 26.80
N PRO A 4 -2.71 2.38 25.86
CA PRO A 4 -3.12 1.85 24.58
C PRO A 4 -3.91 0.55 24.77
N SER A 5 -4.90 0.33 23.91
CA SER A 5 -5.72 -0.89 23.92
C SER A 5 -4.88 -2.11 23.50
N PRO A 6 -5.27 -3.35 23.87
CA PRO A 6 -4.50 -4.55 23.52
C PRO A 6 -4.23 -4.71 22.02
N SER A 7 -5.14 -4.22 21.15
CA SER A 7 -4.96 -4.26 19.69
C SER A 7 -3.86 -3.31 19.18
N GLU A 8 -3.61 -2.19 19.86
CA GLU A 8 -2.55 -1.24 19.49
C GLU A 8 -1.14 -1.79 19.76
N THR A 9 -1.00 -2.77 20.66
CA THR A 9 0.31 -3.39 20.95
C THR A 9 0.74 -4.42 19.90
N LEU A 10 -0.21 -4.96 19.13
CA LEU A 10 0.02 -6.04 18.16
C LEU A 10 0.22 -5.52 16.73
N SER A 11 -0.32 -4.34 16.38
CA SER A 11 -0.16 -3.77 15.04
C SER A 11 1.31 -3.52 14.70
N SER A 12 1.76 -3.99 13.54
CA SER A 12 3.09 -3.67 13.00
C SER A 12 3.25 -2.17 12.71
N VAL A 13 2.18 -1.43 12.43
CA VAL A 13 2.19 0.03 12.20
C VAL A 13 2.23 0.79 13.53
N VAL A 14 3.02 1.85 13.60
CA VAL A 14 3.16 2.70 14.80
C VAL A 14 1.90 3.54 15.04
N GLY A 15 1.37 3.56 16.28
CA GLY A 15 0.09 4.21 16.62
C GLY A 15 0.00 5.72 16.36
N GLU A 16 1.12 6.46 16.47
CA GLU A 16 1.16 7.90 16.13
C GLU A 16 0.88 8.15 14.64
N GLU A 17 1.33 7.24 13.76
CA GLU A 17 1.08 7.31 12.32
C GLU A 17 -0.41 7.11 12.02
N ILE A 18 -1.04 6.11 12.65
CA ILE A 18 -2.48 5.83 12.51
C ILE A 18 -3.31 7.08 12.85
N SER A 19 -3.01 7.71 13.97
CA SER A 19 -3.71 8.93 14.43
C SER A 19 -3.59 10.09 13.44
N HIS A 20 -2.42 10.24 12.81
CA HIS A 20 -2.18 11.29 11.82
C HIS A 20 -3.04 11.12 10.57
N PHE A 21 -3.11 9.90 10.02
CA PHE A 21 -3.90 9.60 8.82
C PHE A 21 -5.42 9.63 9.09
N SER A 22 -5.87 9.19 10.27
CA SER A 22 -7.28 9.30 10.68
C SER A 22 -7.79 10.75 10.60
N ALA A 23 -6.98 11.74 10.99
CA ALA A 23 -7.37 13.15 10.96
C ALA A 23 -7.56 13.73 9.54
N LEU A 24 -7.08 13.03 8.50
CA LEU A 24 -7.19 13.44 7.10
C LEU A 24 -8.29 12.70 6.33
N ALA A 25 -9.00 11.76 6.96
CA ALA A 25 -9.94 10.85 6.30
C ALA A 25 -10.99 11.56 5.42
N ASP A 26 -11.62 12.62 5.93
CA ASP A 26 -12.66 13.37 5.21
C ASP A 26 -12.16 14.12 3.97
N LYS A 27 -10.85 14.33 3.85
CA LYS A 27 -10.22 15.07 2.73
C LYS A 27 -9.55 14.14 1.72
N TRP A 28 -9.51 12.84 1.98
CA TRP A 28 -8.74 11.87 1.21
C TRP A 28 -9.20 11.77 -0.24
N TRP A 29 -10.50 11.86 -0.48
CA TRP A 29 -11.11 11.77 -1.82
C TRP A 29 -11.21 13.09 -2.58
N ASN A 30 -10.70 14.21 -2.02
CA ASN A 30 -10.57 15.45 -2.78
C ASN A 30 -9.36 15.37 -3.72
N PRO A 31 -9.53 15.38 -5.06
CA PRO A 31 -8.42 15.25 -6.02
C PRO A 31 -7.46 16.44 -6.02
N LYS A 32 -7.86 17.56 -5.39
CA LYS A 32 -7.01 18.75 -5.17
C LYS A 32 -6.58 18.89 -3.69
N GLY A 33 -6.88 17.88 -2.88
CA GLY A 33 -6.59 17.85 -1.44
C GLY A 33 -5.18 17.33 -1.12
N PRO A 34 -4.90 17.03 0.16
CA PRO A 34 -3.60 16.56 0.63
C PRO A 34 -3.12 15.28 -0.08
N MET A 35 -4.05 14.43 -0.51
CA MET A 35 -3.76 13.13 -1.14
C MET A 35 -3.71 13.20 -2.67
N ALA A 36 -3.73 14.40 -3.28
CA ALA A 36 -3.65 14.59 -4.72
C ALA A 36 -2.47 13.83 -5.40
N PRO A 37 -1.27 13.73 -4.78
CA PRO A 37 -0.20 12.90 -5.35
C PRO A 37 -0.58 11.42 -5.49
N LEU A 38 -1.28 10.85 -4.50
CA LEU A 38 -1.74 9.46 -4.54
C LEU A 38 -2.85 9.27 -5.57
N HIS A 39 -3.78 10.22 -5.71
CA HIS A 39 -4.77 10.20 -6.81
C HIS A 39 -4.11 10.11 -8.17
N ALA A 40 -3.05 10.88 -8.40
CA ALA A 40 -2.32 10.88 -9.66
C ALA A 40 -1.47 9.60 -9.87
N MET A 41 -0.92 9.04 -8.80
CA MET A 41 -0.01 7.88 -8.85
C MET A 41 -0.74 6.53 -8.90
N ASN A 42 -1.91 6.41 -8.24
CA ASN A 42 -2.64 5.15 -8.13
C ASN A 42 -2.90 4.46 -9.46
N PRO A 43 -3.39 5.14 -10.52
CA PRO A 43 -3.66 4.50 -11.79
C PRO A 43 -2.44 3.78 -12.39
N ILE A 44 -1.23 4.34 -12.27
CA ILE A 44 -0.05 3.71 -12.86
C ILE A 44 0.45 2.53 -12.03
N ARG A 45 0.44 2.64 -10.69
CA ARG A 45 0.99 1.58 -9.82
C ARG A 45 0.08 0.36 -9.75
N THR A 46 -1.23 0.54 -9.69
CA THR A 46 -2.17 -0.60 -9.67
C THR A 46 -2.20 -1.31 -11.02
N SER A 47 -2.13 -0.57 -12.13
CA SER A 47 -1.98 -1.15 -13.46
C SER A 47 -0.65 -1.88 -13.59
N TRP A 48 0.45 -1.31 -13.10
CA TRP A 48 1.76 -1.99 -13.10
C TRP A 48 1.71 -3.32 -12.35
N VAL A 49 1.05 -3.39 -11.18
CA VAL A 49 0.86 -4.66 -10.47
C VAL A 49 0.09 -5.66 -11.35
N LYS A 50 -1.06 -5.25 -11.90
CA LYS A 50 -1.88 -6.11 -12.78
C LYS A 50 -1.08 -6.63 -13.98
N ASP A 51 -0.36 -5.74 -14.66
CA ASP A 51 0.31 -6.03 -15.93
C ASP A 51 1.52 -6.97 -15.78
N HIS A 52 2.04 -7.13 -14.55
CA HIS A 52 3.15 -8.05 -14.24
C HIS A 52 2.69 -9.36 -13.59
N LEU A 53 1.39 -9.56 -13.42
CA LEU A 53 0.82 -10.83 -12.96
C LEU A 53 0.55 -11.76 -14.15
N PRO A 54 0.60 -13.10 -13.96
CA PRO A 54 0.30 -14.04 -15.03
C PRO A 54 -1.15 -13.94 -15.50
N ASP A 55 -1.39 -13.95 -16.81
CA ASP A 55 -2.75 -13.92 -17.38
C ASP A 55 -3.63 -15.08 -16.88
N ALA A 56 -3.03 -16.24 -16.59
CA ALA A 56 -3.71 -17.40 -16.04
C ALA A 56 -4.45 -17.12 -14.72
N LEU A 57 -4.00 -16.10 -13.96
CA LEU A 57 -4.65 -15.67 -12.73
C LEU A 57 -6.04 -15.06 -12.98
N PHE A 58 -6.26 -14.47 -14.15
CA PHE A 58 -7.52 -13.82 -14.54
C PHE A 58 -8.38 -14.67 -15.48
N GLN A 59 -7.90 -15.85 -15.87
CA GLN A 59 -8.66 -16.81 -16.69
C GLN A 59 -9.45 -17.81 -15.83
N GLN A 60 -9.38 -17.68 -14.51
CA GLN A 60 -10.14 -18.50 -13.56
C GLN A 60 -11.63 -18.12 -13.58
N SER A 61 -12.47 -19.00 -13.04
CA SER A 61 -13.91 -18.77 -12.94
C SER A 61 -14.27 -17.62 -11.99
N GLU A 62 -13.40 -17.35 -11.02
CA GLU A 62 -13.57 -16.28 -10.05
C GLU A 62 -12.45 -15.23 -10.20
N PRO A 63 -12.73 -13.94 -9.95
CA PRO A 63 -11.70 -12.92 -9.91
C PRO A 63 -10.64 -13.23 -8.85
N PRO A 64 -9.34 -13.01 -9.13
CA PRO A 64 -8.29 -13.28 -8.14
C PRO A 64 -8.47 -12.41 -6.90
N ARG A 65 -8.21 -13.01 -5.74
CA ARG A 65 -8.35 -12.36 -4.44
C ARG A 65 -7.13 -11.50 -4.17
N LEU A 66 -7.36 -10.21 -3.94
CA LEU A 66 -6.34 -9.23 -3.62
C LEU A 66 -6.56 -8.66 -2.22
N LEU A 67 -5.52 -8.68 -1.39
CA LEU A 67 -5.47 -7.92 -0.14
C LEU A 67 -4.70 -6.62 -0.37
N ASP A 68 -5.29 -5.49 -0.01
CA ASP A 68 -4.64 -4.18 0.05
C ASP A 68 -4.47 -3.79 1.53
N ILE A 69 -3.28 -4.02 2.10
CA ILE A 69 -2.99 -3.77 3.52
C ILE A 69 -2.47 -2.33 3.71
N GLY A 70 -3.05 -1.61 4.68
CA GLY A 70 -2.90 -0.16 4.80
C GLY A 70 -3.63 0.58 3.68
N CYS A 71 -4.86 0.16 3.35
CA CYS A 71 -5.59 0.70 2.21
C CYS A 71 -5.99 2.19 2.37
N GLY A 72 -5.92 2.73 3.58
CA GLY A 72 -6.42 4.06 3.91
C GLY A 72 -7.88 4.22 3.49
N ALA A 73 -8.21 5.37 2.89
CA ALA A 73 -9.55 5.62 2.36
C ALA A 73 -9.87 4.89 1.03
N GLY A 74 -9.06 3.92 0.60
CA GLY A 74 -9.44 2.98 -0.46
C GLY A 74 -9.12 3.40 -1.90
N LEU A 75 -8.28 4.42 -2.11
CA LEU A 75 -7.94 4.90 -3.47
C LEU A 75 -7.35 3.80 -4.38
N ALA A 76 -6.46 2.97 -3.84
CA ALA A 76 -5.87 1.84 -4.57
C ALA A 76 -6.87 0.67 -4.67
N SER A 77 -7.57 0.37 -3.58
CA SER A 77 -8.52 -0.74 -3.51
C SER A 77 -9.65 -0.62 -4.53
N GLU A 78 -10.25 0.58 -4.69
CA GLU A 78 -11.24 0.81 -5.74
C GLU A 78 -10.68 0.60 -7.14
N ARG A 79 -9.42 0.98 -7.35
CA ARG A 79 -8.77 0.81 -8.64
C ARG A 79 -8.45 -0.66 -8.92
N PHE A 80 -8.04 -1.44 -7.91
CA PHE A 80 -7.87 -2.89 -8.04
C PHE A 80 -9.20 -3.59 -8.35
N ALA A 81 -10.30 -3.21 -7.69
CA ALA A 81 -11.62 -3.73 -8.02
C ALA A 81 -12.01 -3.45 -9.49
N GLN A 82 -11.78 -2.22 -9.98
CA GLN A 82 -11.98 -1.87 -11.40
C GLN A 82 -11.05 -2.63 -12.37
N LEU A 83 -9.89 -3.08 -11.89
CA LEU A 83 -8.93 -3.88 -12.65
C LEU A 83 -9.25 -5.39 -12.65
N GLY A 84 -10.34 -5.79 -11.98
CA GLY A 84 -10.85 -7.16 -11.99
C GLY A 84 -10.38 -8.02 -10.82
N PHE A 85 -9.96 -7.43 -9.70
CA PHE A 85 -9.61 -8.17 -8.48
C PHE A 85 -10.77 -8.20 -7.48
N ASN A 86 -11.04 -9.37 -6.89
CA ASN A 86 -11.86 -9.46 -5.69
C ASN A 86 -11.05 -8.89 -4.52
N THR A 87 -11.31 -7.64 -4.17
CA THR A 87 -10.41 -6.84 -3.34
C THR A 87 -10.92 -6.74 -1.91
N LEU A 88 -10.04 -7.01 -0.95
CA LEU A 88 -10.21 -6.68 0.46
C LEU A 88 -9.22 -5.57 0.83
N GLY A 89 -9.73 -4.37 1.12
CA GLY A 89 -8.95 -3.29 1.71
C GLY A 89 -8.96 -3.39 3.23
N VAL A 90 -7.78 -3.39 3.86
CA VAL A 90 -7.64 -3.43 5.32
C VAL A 90 -6.77 -2.28 5.81
N ASP A 91 -7.23 -1.59 6.84
CA ASP A 91 -6.49 -0.53 7.51
C ASP A 91 -6.76 -0.55 9.01
N ALA A 92 -5.77 -0.12 9.81
CA ALA A 92 -5.90 -0.04 11.26
C ALA A 92 -6.70 1.20 11.71
N SER A 93 -6.87 2.18 10.82
CA SER A 93 -7.67 3.38 11.05
C SER A 93 -9.15 3.11 10.75
N ALA A 94 -9.97 3.05 11.81
CA ALA A 94 -11.42 2.97 11.70
C ALA A 94 -12.01 4.15 10.90
N GLU A 95 -11.45 5.36 11.07
CA GLU A 95 -11.87 6.56 10.33
C GLU A 95 -11.57 6.43 8.83
N ALA A 96 -10.40 5.92 8.45
CA ALA A 96 -10.05 5.71 7.05
C ALA A 96 -10.98 4.68 6.39
N ILE A 97 -11.26 3.57 7.08
CA ILE A 97 -12.21 2.54 6.61
C ILE A 97 -13.63 3.09 6.50
N ALA A 98 -14.06 3.93 7.45
CA ALA A 98 -15.35 4.61 7.38
C ALA A 98 -15.43 5.53 6.16
N ALA A 99 -14.38 6.32 5.89
CA ALA A 99 -14.30 7.19 4.72
C ALA A 99 -14.30 6.39 3.40
N ALA A 100 -13.54 5.29 3.32
CA ALA A 100 -13.53 4.40 2.15
C ALA A 100 -14.92 3.81 1.88
N THR A 101 -15.57 3.31 2.93
CA THR A 101 -16.90 2.71 2.87
C THR A 101 -17.97 3.75 2.51
N ALA A 102 -17.85 4.98 3.01
CA ALA A 102 -18.74 6.07 2.66
C ALA A 102 -18.58 6.47 1.19
N HIS A 103 -17.33 6.58 0.71
CA HIS A 103 -17.05 6.96 -0.68
C HIS A 103 -17.68 5.99 -1.67
N VAL A 104 -17.42 4.68 -1.54
CA VAL A 104 -17.97 3.68 -2.49
C VAL A 104 -19.50 3.60 -2.47
N LYS A 105 -20.15 4.00 -1.36
CA LYS A 105 -21.62 4.12 -1.29
C LYS A 105 -22.14 5.36 -2.03
N THR A 106 -21.42 6.47 -1.95
CA THR A 106 -21.80 7.73 -2.61
C THR A 106 -21.42 7.75 -4.09
N VAL A 107 -20.30 7.13 -4.44
CA VAL A 107 -19.76 7.00 -5.79
C VAL A 107 -19.58 5.50 -6.07
N PRO A 108 -20.64 4.81 -6.52
CA PRO A 108 -20.57 3.38 -6.79
C PRO A 108 -19.52 3.05 -7.85
N LEU A 109 -18.87 1.90 -7.67
CA LEU A 109 -17.98 1.34 -8.67
C LEU A 109 -18.73 1.07 -9.99
N PRO A 110 -18.02 1.13 -11.13
CA PRO A 110 -18.62 0.78 -12.41
C PRO A 110 -19.07 -0.68 -12.43
N VAL A 111 -20.07 -1.00 -13.26
CA VAL A 111 -20.71 -2.34 -13.34
C VAL A 111 -19.72 -3.48 -13.61
N TYR A 112 -18.59 -3.20 -14.28
CA TYR A 112 -17.57 -4.19 -14.60
C TYR A 112 -16.56 -4.44 -13.47
N ALA A 113 -16.61 -3.68 -12.37
CA ALA A 113 -15.70 -3.86 -11.26
C ALA A 113 -15.99 -5.19 -10.54
N ALA A 114 -14.92 -5.86 -10.12
CA ALA A 114 -14.99 -7.02 -9.25
C ALA A 114 -15.38 -6.61 -7.80
N PRO A 115 -15.73 -7.57 -6.93
CA PRO A 115 -16.13 -7.26 -5.55
C PRO A 115 -15.07 -6.48 -4.77
N LEU A 116 -15.53 -5.57 -3.91
CA LEU A 116 -14.70 -4.78 -3.02
C LEU A 116 -15.30 -4.76 -1.61
N HIS A 117 -14.47 -5.10 -0.64
CA HIS A 117 -14.80 -5.05 0.77
C HIS A 117 -13.74 -4.25 1.54
N TYR A 118 -14.18 -3.52 2.56
CA TYR A 118 -13.30 -2.85 3.51
C TYR A 118 -13.46 -3.47 4.90
N GLN A 119 -12.37 -3.60 5.62
CA GLN A 119 -12.35 -4.13 6.97
C GLN A 119 -11.35 -3.36 7.82
N GLU A 120 -11.75 -2.94 9.01
CA GLU A 120 -10.78 -2.51 10.02
C GLU A 120 -9.95 -3.71 10.48
N GLY A 121 -8.64 -3.53 10.59
CA GLY A 121 -7.74 -4.57 11.06
C GLY A 121 -6.29 -4.34 10.68
N HIS A 122 -5.50 -5.38 10.85
CA HIS A 122 -4.06 -5.39 10.58
C HIS A 122 -3.63 -6.78 10.11
N ALA A 123 -2.41 -6.91 9.61
CA ALA A 123 -1.93 -8.12 8.95
C ALA A 123 -1.92 -9.33 9.90
N GLU A 124 -1.51 -9.12 11.14
CA GLU A 124 -1.40 -10.15 12.18
C GLU A 124 -2.76 -10.83 12.44
N LEU A 125 -3.84 -10.05 12.55
CA LEU A 125 -5.20 -10.57 12.72
C LEU A 125 -5.64 -11.44 11.53
N LEU A 126 -5.29 -11.05 10.31
CA LEU A 126 -5.65 -11.85 9.12
C LEU A 126 -4.87 -13.17 9.08
N VAL A 127 -3.62 -13.18 9.56
CA VAL A 127 -2.80 -14.40 9.70
C VAL A 127 -3.39 -15.32 10.75
N GLU A 128 -3.82 -14.78 11.90
CA GLU A 128 -4.52 -15.53 12.96
C GLU A 128 -5.83 -16.15 12.46
N GLN A 129 -6.52 -15.46 11.56
CA GLN A 129 -7.72 -15.96 10.88
C GLN A 129 -7.42 -16.95 9.75
N HIS A 130 -6.15 -17.30 9.53
CA HIS A 130 -5.68 -18.19 8.47
C HIS A 130 -6.14 -17.76 7.07
N LYS A 131 -6.32 -16.45 6.83
CA LYS A 131 -6.66 -15.95 5.49
C LYS A 131 -5.44 -15.98 4.58
N ARG A 132 -5.68 -16.25 3.30
CA ARG A 132 -4.68 -16.16 2.23
C ARG A 132 -5.29 -15.59 0.96
N PHE A 133 -4.45 -14.94 0.16
CA PHE A 133 -4.82 -14.20 -1.03
C PHE A 133 -3.88 -14.54 -2.19
N ASP A 134 -4.38 -14.45 -3.41
CA ASP A 134 -3.58 -14.68 -4.61
C ASP A 134 -2.55 -13.56 -4.82
N VAL A 135 -2.93 -12.33 -4.42
CA VAL A 135 -2.09 -11.13 -4.44
C VAL A 135 -2.22 -10.36 -3.13
N VAL A 136 -1.10 -9.97 -2.53
CA VAL A 136 -1.05 -9.09 -1.35
C VAL A 136 -0.29 -7.82 -1.72
N CYS A 137 -0.92 -6.65 -1.57
CA CYS A 137 -0.38 -5.34 -1.86
C CYS A 137 -0.17 -4.55 -0.56
N ALA A 138 1.03 -3.98 -0.40
CA ALA A 138 1.41 -3.10 0.70
C ALA A 138 2.07 -1.84 0.11
N LEU A 139 1.28 -0.79 -0.14
CA LEU A 139 1.70 0.37 -0.93
C LEU A 139 1.94 1.60 -0.04
N GLU A 140 3.20 2.04 0.11
CA GLU A 140 3.62 3.16 0.98
C GLU A 140 3.33 2.93 2.48
N ILE A 141 3.47 1.68 2.95
CA ILE A 141 3.23 1.31 4.36
C ILE A 141 4.50 0.85 5.08
N ILE A 142 5.44 0.22 4.38
CA ILE A 142 6.54 -0.53 5.00
C ILE A 142 7.53 0.37 5.73
N GLU A 143 7.60 1.65 5.40
CA GLU A 143 8.37 2.68 6.13
C GLU A 143 7.72 3.08 7.47
N HIS A 144 6.44 2.76 7.68
CA HIS A 144 5.68 3.08 8.89
C HIS A 144 5.56 1.90 9.87
N VAL A 145 6.13 0.75 9.53
CA VAL A 145 6.10 -0.45 10.38
C VAL A 145 7.30 -0.51 11.34
N ARG A 146 7.12 -1.18 12.47
CA ARG A 146 8.14 -1.35 13.52
C ARG A 146 9.34 -2.18 13.04
N ASP A 147 9.07 -3.27 12.34
CA ASP A 147 10.08 -4.20 11.81
C ASP A 147 9.70 -4.63 10.38
N PRO A 148 10.36 -4.09 9.34
CA PRO A 148 10.06 -4.42 7.95
C PRO A 148 10.27 -5.89 7.58
N ALA A 149 11.20 -6.60 8.23
CA ALA A 149 11.46 -8.01 7.94
C ALA A 149 10.32 -8.88 8.47
N VAL A 150 9.86 -8.61 9.70
CA VAL A 150 8.67 -9.27 10.27
C VAL A 150 7.43 -8.95 9.45
N PHE A 151 7.27 -7.70 9.01
CA PHE A 151 6.15 -7.33 8.16
C PHE A 151 6.13 -8.08 6.82
N LEU A 152 7.28 -8.22 6.16
CA LEU A 152 7.38 -9.04 4.94
C LEU A 152 7.05 -10.52 5.18
N GLN A 153 7.39 -11.06 6.35
CA GLN A 153 6.96 -12.42 6.73
C GLN A 153 5.43 -12.51 6.85
N LEU A 154 4.78 -11.52 7.46
CA LEU A 154 3.32 -11.46 7.53
C LEU A 154 2.68 -11.38 6.14
N LEU A 155 3.23 -10.56 5.22
CA LEU A 155 2.74 -10.50 3.85
C LEU A 155 2.89 -11.84 3.13
N ALA A 156 4.03 -12.52 3.32
CA ALA A 156 4.23 -13.85 2.80
C ALA A 156 3.22 -14.85 3.39
N ASP A 157 2.95 -14.79 4.69
CA ASP A 157 1.96 -15.64 5.36
C ASP A 157 0.52 -15.35 4.92
N LEU A 158 0.22 -14.16 4.42
CA LEU A 158 -1.08 -13.83 3.82
C LEU A 158 -1.18 -14.19 2.34
N THR A 159 -0.09 -14.65 1.72
CA THR A 159 -0.06 -14.98 0.30
C THR A 159 -0.19 -16.49 0.09
N GLU A 160 -0.98 -16.91 -0.89
CA GLU A 160 -1.05 -18.31 -1.33
C GLU A 160 0.30 -18.81 -1.86
N PRO A 161 0.64 -20.11 -1.72
CA PRO A 161 1.79 -20.69 -2.42
C PRO A 161 1.69 -20.42 -3.93
N GLY A 162 2.77 -19.91 -4.53
CA GLY A 162 2.77 -19.46 -5.93
C GLY A 162 2.10 -18.10 -6.20
N GLY A 163 1.51 -17.46 -5.19
CA GLY A 163 0.92 -16.11 -5.25
C GLY A 163 1.97 -14.99 -5.20
N PHE A 164 1.50 -13.75 -5.15
CA PHE A 164 2.35 -12.56 -5.33
C PHE A 164 2.22 -11.52 -4.21
N VAL A 165 3.33 -10.86 -3.91
CA VAL A 165 3.39 -9.73 -2.98
C VAL A 165 3.88 -8.49 -3.73
N ALA A 166 3.12 -7.40 -3.71
CA ALA A 166 3.52 -6.11 -4.25
C ALA A 166 3.82 -5.13 -3.11
N VAL A 167 5.00 -4.49 -3.14
CA VAL A 167 5.40 -3.48 -2.15
C VAL A 167 5.87 -2.22 -2.88
N SER A 168 5.39 -1.05 -2.46
CA SER A 168 5.95 0.24 -2.90
C SER A 168 6.37 1.10 -1.70
N THR A 169 7.43 1.88 -1.87
CA THR A 169 7.96 2.76 -0.83
C THR A 169 8.94 3.79 -1.41
N LEU A 170 9.29 4.80 -0.62
CA LEU A 170 10.39 5.71 -0.90
C LEU A 170 11.75 5.02 -0.71
N ASN A 171 12.66 5.21 -1.67
CA ASN A 171 14.02 4.67 -1.57
C ASN A 171 14.84 5.52 -0.60
N ARG A 172 15.79 4.94 0.13
CA ARG A 172 16.77 5.69 0.94
C ARG A 172 17.90 6.27 0.07
N THR A 173 17.63 7.30 -0.74
CA THR A 173 18.68 8.09 -1.43
C THR A 173 18.64 9.60 -1.11
N ILE A 174 19.80 10.27 -1.14
CA ILE A 174 19.87 11.73 -0.87
C ILE A 174 18.86 12.50 -1.74
N ARG A 175 18.57 11.99 -2.95
CA ARG A 175 17.58 12.53 -3.87
C ARG A 175 16.13 12.35 -3.37
N SER A 176 15.77 11.20 -2.80
CA SER A 176 14.44 11.01 -2.21
C SER A 176 14.25 11.86 -0.95
N TYR A 177 15.29 12.03 -0.13
CA TYR A 177 15.27 12.92 1.02
C TYR A 177 15.03 14.37 0.60
N LEU A 178 15.76 14.85 -0.41
CA LEU A 178 15.57 16.20 -0.95
C LEU A 178 14.19 16.37 -1.61
N MET A 179 13.69 15.37 -2.34
CA MET A 179 12.35 15.42 -2.95
C MET A 179 11.22 15.29 -1.93
N ALA A 180 11.36 14.46 -0.90
CA ALA A 180 10.40 14.35 0.19
C ALA A 180 10.40 15.63 1.02
N LYS A 181 11.56 16.23 1.30
CA LYS A 181 11.67 17.50 2.00
C LYS A 181 11.16 18.68 1.18
N LEU A 182 11.47 18.76 -0.12
CA LEU A 182 10.97 19.81 -1.02
C LEU A 182 9.49 19.63 -1.35
N GLY A 183 9.04 18.39 -1.55
CA GLY A 183 7.65 18.03 -1.78
C GLY A 183 6.81 18.27 -0.53
N ALA A 184 7.36 17.95 0.64
CA ALA A 184 6.85 18.44 1.90
C ALA A 184 6.87 19.97 1.86
N GLU A 185 7.98 20.69 1.69
CA GLU A 185 8.00 22.18 1.72
C GLU A 185 7.02 22.86 0.73
N TYR A 186 6.73 22.22 -0.41
CA TYR A 186 5.73 22.68 -1.40
C TYR A 186 4.27 22.30 -1.04
N LEU A 187 4.04 21.20 -0.30
CA LEU A 187 2.75 20.82 0.31
C LEU A 187 2.56 21.36 1.76
N LEU A 188 3.64 21.79 2.43
CA LEU A 188 3.80 22.06 3.87
C LEU A 188 3.26 23.45 4.22
N ARG A 189 1.99 23.65 3.93
CA ARG A 189 1.11 24.18 4.97
C ARG A 189 0.26 23.09 5.63
N LEU A 190 0.54 21.80 5.38
CA LEU A 190 -0.33 20.68 5.77
C LEU A 190 0.30 19.58 6.64
N LEU A 191 1.62 19.51 6.83
CA LEU A 191 2.27 18.48 7.66
C LEU A 191 3.25 19.10 8.69
N PRO A 192 3.54 18.45 9.83
CA PRO A 192 4.56 18.93 10.76
C PRO A 192 5.98 18.71 10.20
N ILE A 193 6.90 19.62 10.54
CA ILE A 193 8.34 19.46 10.27
C ILE A 193 8.83 18.23 11.05
N GLY A 194 9.35 17.20 10.36
CA GLY A 194 9.96 16.02 11.00
C GLY A 194 9.28 14.67 10.73
N THR A 195 8.20 14.61 9.94
CA THR A 195 7.48 13.36 9.61
C THR A 195 8.24 12.36 8.73
N HIS A 196 9.47 12.69 8.28
CA HIS A 196 10.26 11.84 7.41
C HIS A 196 11.62 11.54 8.06
N ASP A 197 11.64 10.60 9.01
CA ASP A 197 12.89 10.03 9.49
C ASP A 197 13.51 9.18 8.37
N TRP A 198 14.48 9.77 7.69
CA TRP A 198 15.31 9.19 6.64
C TRP A 198 15.83 7.77 6.94
N LYS A 199 16.00 7.42 8.22
CA LYS A 199 16.44 6.07 8.63
C LYS A 199 15.40 4.99 8.33
N LYS A 200 14.13 5.36 8.17
CA LYS A 200 13.02 4.44 7.89
C LYS A 200 12.90 4.04 6.42
N PHE A 201 13.55 4.76 5.50
CA PHE A 201 13.51 4.38 4.09
C PHE A 201 14.32 3.11 3.84
N ILE A 202 13.78 2.24 2.99
CA ILE A 202 14.35 0.93 2.68
C ILE A 202 14.93 1.00 1.27
N SER A 203 16.16 0.53 1.08
CA SER A 203 16.71 0.40 -0.27
C SER A 203 16.19 -0.88 -0.96
N PRO A 204 16.13 -0.93 -2.31
CA PRO A 204 15.71 -2.14 -3.01
C PRO A 204 16.50 -3.40 -2.63
N VAL A 205 17.80 -3.26 -2.34
CA VAL A 205 18.68 -4.37 -1.94
C VAL A 205 18.35 -4.85 -0.52
N GLU A 206 18.02 -3.95 0.39
CA GLU A 206 17.56 -4.32 1.73
C GLU A 206 16.20 -5.01 1.67
N LEU A 207 15.28 -4.48 0.86
CA LEU A 207 13.96 -5.09 0.67
C LEU A 207 14.07 -6.51 0.10
N ASP A 208 14.84 -6.70 -0.97
CA ASP A 208 15.04 -8.02 -1.58
C ASP A 208 15.68 -9.03 -0.60
N ARG A 209 16.62 -8.58 0.23
CA ARG A 209 17.23 -9.44 1.25
C ARG A 209 16.22 -9.89 2.30
N MET A 210 15.41 -8.98 2.83
CA MET A 210 14.38 -9.31 3.82
C MET A 210 13.28 -10.17 3.20
N ALA A 211 12.88 -9.88 1.96
CA ALA A 211 11.88 -10.66 1.23
C ALA A 211 12.33 -12.11 1.00
N LYS A 212 13.60 -12.33 0.64
CA LYS A 212 14.18 -13.67 0.52
C LYS A 212 14.13 -14.47 1.82
N GLN A 213 14.36 -13.82 2.96
CA GLN A 213 14.24 -14.48 4.28
C GLN A 213 12.80 -14.91 4.57
N ALA A 214 11.80 -14.17 4.06
CA ALA A 214 10.38 -14.51 4.13
C ALA A 214 9.90 -15.52 3.08
N GLY A 215 10.82 -16.10 2.27
CA GLY A 215 10.46 -17.04 1.20
C GLY A 215 9.85 -16.39 -0.05
N LEU A 216 10.07 -15.08 -0.23
CA LEU A 216 9.63 -14.31 -1.39
C LEU A 216 10.80 -14.11 -2.37
N THR A 217 10.54 -14.29 -3.66
CA THR A 217 11.51 -14.09 -4.74
C THR A 217 11.14 -12.87 -5.56
N LEU A 218 12.05 -11.90 -5.70
CA LEU A 218 11.83 -10.71 -6.52
C LEU A 218 11.67 -11.07 -8.00
N CYS A 219 10.55 -10.66 -8.61
CA CYS A 219 10.25 -10.87 -10.02
C CYS A 219 10.41 -9.58 -10.83
N HIS A 220 9.88 -8.47 -10.31
CA HIS A 220 9.89 -7.18 -11.00
C HIS A 220 10.21 -6.05 -10.04
N LEU A 221 10.95 -5.05 -10.51
CA LEU A 221 11.32 -3.86 -9.76
C LEU A 221 11.37 -2.67 -10.71
N ASN A 222 10.62 -1.62 -10.39
CA ASN A 222 10.60 -0.38 -11.16
C ASN A 222 10.51 0.84 -10.24
N GLY A 223 11.01 1.97 -10.72
CA GLY A 223 10.72 3.28 -10.12
C GLY A 223 9.45 3.90 -10.70
N MET A 224 8.97 4.97 -10.09
CA MET A 224 7.86 5.78 -10.58
C MET A 224 8.28 7.25 -10.64
N SER A 225 8.20 7.86 -11.81
CA SER A 225 8.58 9.26 -12.05
C SER A 225 7.39 10.10 -12.47
N PHE A 226 7.25 11.28 -11.88
CA PHE A 226 6.24 12.26 -12.28
C PHE A 226 6.79 13.18 -13.36
N ILE A 227 6.20 13.14 -14.55
CA ILE A 227 6.45 14.07 -15.65
C ILE A 227 5.11 14.79 -15.90
N PRO A 228 4.95 16.05 -15.43
CA PRO A 228 3.66 16.71 -15.43
C PRO A 228 2.92 16.60 -16.77
N PRO A 229 1.62 16.20 -16.77
CA PRO A 229 0.76 15.99 -15.60
C PRO A 229 0.65 14.52 -15.16
N ARG A 230 1.52 13.61 -15.62
CA ARG A 230 1.33 12.16 -15.47
C ARG A 230 2.49 11.48 -14.74
N TRP A 231 2.15 10.36 -14.10
CA TRP A 231 3.14 9.42 -13.58
C TRP A 231 3.52 8.40 -14.65
N HIS A 232 4.77 7.97 -14.62
CA HIS A 232 5.34 7.00 -15.54
C HIS A 232 6.14 5.95 -14.76
N ILE A 233 6.07 4.70 -15.23
CA ILE A 233 6.98 3.65 -14.79
C ILE A 233 8.38 3.94 -15.34
N SER A 234 9.37 3.81 -14.48
CA SER A 234 10.76 4.11 -14.75
C SER A 234 11.67 2.94 -14.36
N ARG A 235 12.87 2.92 -14.91
CA ARG A 235 13.96 2.06 -14.44
C ARG A 235 14.76 2.71 -13.31
N ASP A 236 14.59 4.01 -13.11
CA ASP A 236 15.24 4.78 -12.05
C ASP A 236 14.53 4.56 -10.71
N THR A 237 15.10 3.70 -9.88
CA THR A 237 14.60 3.42 -8.53
C THR A 237 15.16 4.37 -7.48
N SER A 238 15.89 5.43 -7.86
CA SER A 238 16.59 6.28 -6.89
C SER A 238 15.66 7.04 -5.95
N VAL A 239 14.44 7.38 -6.35
CA VAL A 239 13.53 8.17 -5.49
C VAL A 239 12.52 7.29 -4.76
N ASN A 240 11.85 6.43 -5.50
CA ASN A 240 10.85 5.49 -5.03
C ASN A 240 10.94 4.25 -5.89
N TYR A 241 10.27 3.19 -5.45
CA TYR A 241 10.13 2.00 -6.27
C TYR A 241 8.87 1.22 -5.91
N ILE A 242 8.47 0.36 -6.83
CA ILE A 242 7.49 -0.70 -6.66
C ILE A 242 8.15 -2.02 -7.05
N ALA A 243 7.94 -3.04 -6.21
CA ALA A 243 8.50 -4.37 -6.36
C ALA A 243 7.38 -5.40 -6.34
N LEU A 244 7.48 -6.41 -7.21
CA LEU A 244 6.61 -7.58 -7.21
C LEU A 244 7.46 -8.80 -6.88
N PHE A 245 7.04 -9.54 -5.87
CA PHE A 245 7.65 -10.77 -5.43
C PHE A 245 6.69 -11.94 -5.65
N LYS A 246 7.24 -13.12 -5.91
CA LYS A 246 6.50 -14.38 -5.95
C LYS A 246 6.82 -15.21 -4.72
N LYS A 247 5.79 -15.75 -4.08
CA LYS A 247 5.93 -16.74 -3.01
C LYS A 247 6.18 -18.12 -3.62
N ALA A 248 7.15 -18.85 -3.04
CA ALA A 248 7.48 -20.21 -3.45
C ALA A 248 6.29 -21.18 -3.26
#